data_AF-A0A851BNP3-F1
#
_entry.id   AF-A0A851BNP3-F1
#
_cell.length_a   1.000
_cell.length_b   1.000
_cell.length_c   1.000
_cell.angle_alpha   90.00
_cell.angle_beta   90.00
_cell.angle_gamma   90.00
#
_symmetry.space_group_name_H-M   'P 1'
#
loop_
_entity.id
_entity.type
_entity.pdbx_description
1 polymer ?
#
loop_
_entity_poly.entity_id
_entity_poly.type
_entity_poly.pdbx_seq_one_letter_code
_entity_poly.pdbx_strand_id
1 'polypeptide(L)' 'TPGGRPRFACPECGRCFAYLSYLQRHSIAHSPHKPHLCRACGKAFKRASHLERHRGTHGDGGGDRATLGG' A
#
# COMPACT_ATOMS: atom_id res chain seq x y z
N THR A 1 22.06 17.98 -25.85
CA THR A 1 21.23 16.85 -26.34
C THR A 1 19.80 17.31 -26.50
N PRO A 2 19.22 17.21 -27.70
CA PRO A 2 17.79 17.45 -27.89
C PRO A 2 17.00 16.33 -27.21
N GLY A 3 15.84 16.64 -26.64
CA GLY A 3 14.86 15.64 -26.17
C GLY A 3 14.76 15.54 -24.64
N GLY A 4 13.71 16.18 -24.10
CA GLY A 4 13.44 16.32 -22.67
C GLY A 4 13.49 15.00 -21.90
N ARG A 5 14.35 14.95 -20.88
CA ARG A 5 14.42 13.78 -20.00
C ARG A 5 13.25 13.83 -19.01
N PRO A 6 12.32 12.86 -18.99
CA PRO A 6 11.43 12.63 -17.84
C PRO A 6 12.23 12.67 -16.52
N ARG A 7 11.96 13.63 -15.62
CA ARG A 7 12.69 13.78 -14.34
C ARG A 7 11.92 13.24 -13.12
N PHE A 8 10.68 12.79 -13.31
CA PHE A 8 9.80 12.47 -12.21
C PHE A 8 9.82 10.97 -11.93
N ALA A 9 10.70 10.57 -11.02
CA ALA A 9 10.80 9.19 -10.54
C ALA A 9 9.82 8.93 -9.39
N CYS A 10 9.15 7.79 -9.42
CA CYS A 10 8.31 7.34 -8.32
C CYS A 10 9.19 6.85 -7.17
N PRO A 11 9.07 7.41 -5.96
CA PRO A 11 9.88 6.97 -4.81
C PRO A 11 9.53 5.56 -4.34
N GLU A 12 8.31 5.07 -4.64
CA GLU A 12 7.88 3.74 -4.19
C GLU A 12 8.36 2.59 -5.09
N CYS A 13 8.55 2.82 -6.40
CA CYS A 13 8.93 1.75 -7.34
C CYS A 13 10.04 2.12 -8.32
N GLY A 14 10.59 3.34 -8.23
CA GLY A 14 11.67 3.82 -9.09
C GLY A 14 11.28 4.13 -10.54
N ARG A 15 9.99 4.07 -10.90
CA ARG A 15 9.53 4.27 -12.28
C ARG A 15 9.55 5.75 -12.68
N CYS A 16 10.13 6.08 -13.85
CA CYS A 16 10.27 7.45 -14.34
C CYS A 16 9.14 7.87 -15.29
N PHE A 17 8.67 9.11 -15.14
CA PHE A 17 7.59 9.70 -15.94
C PHE A 17 8.01 11.02 -16.60
N ALA A 18 7.49 11.27 -17.81
CA ALA A 18 7.72 12.49 -18.59
C ALA A 18 7.10 13.74 -17.96
N TYR A 19 6.00 13.56 -17.23
CA TYR A 19 5.25 14.65 -16.64
C TYR A 19 4.90 14.33 -15.19
N LEU A 20 4.88 15.37 -14.36
CA LEU A 20 4.49 15.27 -12.95
C LEU A 20 3.05 14.77 -12.80
N SER A 21 2.13 15.14 -13.71
CA SER A 21 0.74 14.67 -13.72
C SER A 21 0.62 13.15 -13.85
N TYR A 22 1.48 12.52 -14.65
CA TYR A 22 1.53 11.07 -14.76
C TYR A 22 2.15 10.41 -13.53
N LEU A 23 3.21 11.00 -12.96
CA LEU A 23 3.74 10.53 -11.68
C LEU A 23 2.68 10.61 -10.58
N GLN A 24 1.93 11.72 -10.48
CA GLN A 24 0.87 11.90 -9.49
C GLN A 24 -0.23 10.83 -9.63
N ARG A 25 -0.77 10.65 -10.84
CA ARG A 25 -1.76 9.59 -11.10
C ARG A 25 -1.22 8.19 -10.81
N HIS A 26 0.04 7.94 -11.12
CA HIS A 26 0.71 6.69 -10.81
C HIS A 26 0.91 6.50 -9.30
N SER A 27 1.30 7.54 -8.58
CA SER A 27 1.50 7.52 -7.12
C SER A 27 0.19 7.26 -6.38
N ILE A 28 -0.95 7.71 -6.91
CA ILE A 28 -2.28 7.37 -6.38
C ILE A 28 -2.55 5.87 -6.51
N ALA A 29 -2.05 5.21 -7.55
CA ALA A 29 -2.18 3.76 -7.69
C ALA A 29 -1.30 3.00 -6.69
N HIS A 30 -0.16 3.58 -6.29
CA HIS A 30 0.64 3.03 -5.21
C HIS A 30 -0.02 3.22 -3.87
N SER A 31 -0.56 4.41 -3.59
CA SER A 31 -1.37 4.69 -2.40
C SER A 31 -2.55 3.72 -2.36
N PRO A 32 -2.42 2.61 -1.64
CA PRO A 32 -3.50 1.70 -1.48
C PRO A 32 -4.29 2.39 -0.39
N HIS A 33 -5.25 3.25 -0.72
CA HIS A 33 -6.20 3.78 0.25
C HIS A 33 -7.07 2.60 0.72
N LYS A 34 -6.42 1.80 1.56
CA LYS A 34 -6.75 0.47 2.03
C LYS A 34 -6.51 0.64 3.51
N PRO A 35 -7.56 1.02 4.25
CA PRO A 35 -7.43 1.38 5.66
C PRO A 35 -6.90 0.21 6.51
N HIS A 36 -6.84 -1.00 5.92
CA HIS A 36 -6.46 -2.23 6.60
C HIS A 36 -5.07 -2.69 6.12
N LEU A 37 -4.03 -2.17 6.78
CA LEU A 37 -2.65 -2.57 6.57
C LEU A 37 -2.25 -3.71 7.54
N CYS A 38 -1.60 -4.73 7.01
CA CYS A 38 -0.98 -5.78 7.81
C CYS A 38 0.36 -5.28 8.35
N ARG A 39 0.49 -5.16 9.68
CA ARG A 39 1.73 -4.72 10.32
C ARG A 39 2.87 -5.75 10.25
N ALA A 40 2.54 -7.04 10.09
CA ALA A 40 3.54 -8.11 10.02
C ALA A 40 4.33 -8.12 8.70
N CYS A 41 3.71 -7.71 7.58
CA CYS A 41 4.34 -7.77 6.25
C CYS A 41 4.14 -6.53 5.38
N GLY A 42 3.46 -5.50 5.88
CA GLY A 42 3.16 -4.27 5.15
C GLY A 42 2.09 -4.38 4.06
N LYS A 43 1.46 -5.55 3.85
CA LYS A 43 0.40 -5.70 2.82
C LYS A 43 -0.87 -4.94 3.19
N ALA A 44 -1.40 -4.17 2.23
CA ALA A 44 -2.63 -3.38 2.40
C ALA A 44 -3.85 -4.01 1.69
N PHE A 45 -4.97 -4.09 2.41
CA PHE A 45 -6.23 -4.72 1.99
C PHE A 45 -7.39 -3.73 1.93
N LYS A 46 -8.29 -3.90 0.94
CA LYS A 46 -9.46 -3.00 0.74
C LYS A 46 -10.55 -3.16 1.79
N ARG A 47 -10.56 -4.28 2.53
CA ARG A 47 -11.60 -4.66 3.49
C ARG A 47 -10.94 -5.27 4.73
N ALA A 48 -11.52 -5.01 5.91
CA ALA A 48 -11.06 -5.56 7.18
C ALA A 48 -11.06 -7.10 7.16
N SER A 49 -12.12 -7.72 6.63
CA SER A 49 -12.25 -9.18 6.53
C SER A 49 -11.14 -9.85 5.71
N HIS A 50 -10.62 -9.17 4.69
CA HIS A 50 -9.49 -9.68 3.91
C HIS A 50 -8.18 -9.58 4.69
N LEU A 51 -7.99 -8.50 5.47
CA LEU A 51 -6.84 -8.38 6.37
C LEU A 51 -6.89 -9.44 7.47
N GLU A 52 -8.05 -9.68 8.07
CA GLU A 52 -8.21 -10.65 9.17
C GLU A 52 -7.89 -12.08 8.72
N ARG A 53 -8.46 -12.52 7.59
CA ARG A 53 -8.08 -13.81 6.98
C ARG A 53 -6.60 -13.88 6.64
N HIS A 54 -6.02 -12.78 6.17
CA HIS A 54 -4.60 -12.71 5.87
C HIS A 54 -3.72 -12.78 7.13
N ARG A 55 -4.15 -12.23 8.27
CA ARG A 55 -3.41 -12.32 9.54
C ARG A 55 -3.19 -13.78 9.95
N GLY A 56 -4.18 -14.65 9.72
CA GLY A 56 -4.06 -16.10 9.95
C GLY A 56 -2.99 -16.80 9.08
N THR A 57 -2.56 -16.19 7.97
CA THR A 57 -1.48 -16.75 7.13
C THR A 57 -0.08 -16.49 7.67
N HIS A 58 0.08 -15.57 8.63
CA HIS A 58 1.38 -15.28 9.24
C HIS A 58 1.78 -16.28 10.33
N GLY A 59 0.89 -17.18 10.72
CA GLY A 59 1.28 -18.37 11.49
C GLY A 59 1.87 -18.10 12.88
N ASP A 60 1.51 -17.00 13.54
CA ASP A 60 1.72 -16.86 14.98
C ASP A 60 0.51 -16.16 15.63
N GLY A 61 -0.03 -16.81 16.66
CA GLY A 61 -1.25 -16.40 17.34
C GLY A 61 -1.03 -15.17 18.22
N GLY A 62 -1.72 -14.08 17.88
CA GLY A 62 -1.96 -12.95 18.77
C GLY A 62 -2.98 -12.04 18.09
N GLY A 63 -4.26 -12.02 18.45
CA GLY A 63 -4.79 -12.11 19.79
C GLY A 63 -5.25 -10.73 20.27
N ASP A 64 -5.95 -9.97 19.43
CA ASP A 64 -6.79 -8.85 19.88
C ASP A 64 -8.26 -9.15 19.55
N ARG A 65 -8.73 -10.30 20.05
CA ARG A 65 -10.16 -10.47 20.35
C ARG A 65 -10.48 -9.59 21.56
N ALA A 66 -10.52 -8.27 21.36
CA ALA A 66 -11.21 -7.38 22.27
C ALA A 66 -12.72 -7.56 22.03
N THR A 67 -13.26 -8.68 22.50
CA THR A 67 -14.70 -8.80 22.75
C THR A 67 -14.94 -8.52 24.22
N LEU A 68 -15.77 -7.49 24.46
CA LEU A 68 -16.63 -7.23 25.61
C LEU A 68 -16.10 -6.38 26.78
N GLY A 69 -16.88 -5.36 27.10
CA GLY A 69 -16.95 -4.74 28.44
C GLY A 69 -17.70 -3.40 28.42
N GLY A 70 -19.03 -3.42 28.50
CA GLY A 70 -19.89 -2.25 28.68
C GLY A 70 -21.19 -2.29 27.88
#